data_AF-A0A4Y9PBT5-F1
#
_entry.id   AF-A0A4Y9PBT5-F1
#
_cell.length_a   1.000
_cell.length_b   1.000
_cell.length_c   1.000
_cell.angle_alpha   90.00
_cell.angle_beta   90.00
_cell.angle_gamma   90.00
#
_symmetry.space_group_name_H-M   'P 1'
#
loop_
_entity.id
_entity.type
_entity.pdbx_description
1 polymer ?
#
loop_
_entity_poly.entity_id
_entity_poly.type
_entity_poly.pdbx_seq_one_letter_code
_entity_poly.pdbx_strand_id
1 'polypeptide(L)'
;MSSRGLLVATSTAQLGAQLAGLAVAVGRKRYFDVGFMRGSPEHIGRDAVWNGTAYSAPVTMLITQLWAVRRLAAGPDDLARRVLGLLGTVNVPGYLSERFFRQHLRPGGWDPVETPVLAASIALAAGMAVLGHRAQAGR
;
A
#
# COMPACT_ATOMS: atom_id res chain seq x y z
N MET A 1 -1.43 -3.04 23.51
CA MET A 1 -1.17 -1.89 22.60
C MET A 1 -2.45 -1.08 22.48
N SER A 2 -2.38 0.26 22.47
CA SER A 2 -3.55 1.10 22.20
C SER A 2 -3.97 1.01 20.73
N SER A 3 -5.24 1.29 20.40
CA SER A 3 -5.72 1.31 19.00
C SER A 3 -4.90 2.25 18.12
N ARG A 4 -4.46 3.39 18.67
CA ARG A 4 -3.53 4.32 18.00
C ARG A 4 -2.19 3.67 17.72
N GLY A 5 -1.57 3.03 18.72
CA GLY A 5 -0.27 2.36 18.55
C GLY A 5 -0.33 1.24 17.52
N LEU A 6 -1.42 0.49 17.49
CA LEU A 6 -1.63 -0.56 16.49
C LEU A 6 -1.79 0.03 15.08
N LEU A 7 -2.60 1.08 14.92
CA LEU A 7 -2.74 1.76 13.62
C LEU A 7 -1.40 2.33 13.13
N VAL A 8 -0.61 2.97 14.00
CA VAL A 8 0.73 3.46 13.65
C VAL A 8 1.63 2.31 13.22
N ALA A 9 1.71 1.23 14.00
CA ALA A 9 2.54 0.07 13.68
C ALA A 9 2.15 -0.57 12.34
N THR A 10 0.86 -0.83 12.13
CA THR A 10 0.33 -1.40 10.88
C THR A 10 0.59 -0.47 9.69
N SER A 11 0.39 0.84 9.85
CA SER A 11 0.59 1.82 8.77
C SER A 11 2.06 2.00 8.41
N THR A 12 2.96 1.95 9.40
CA THR A 12 4.42 1.96 9.17
C THR A 12 4.87 0.70 8.46
N ALA A 13 4.38 -0.48 8.89
CA ALA A 13 4.67 -1.73 8.22
C ALA A 13 4.13 -1.74 6.77
N GLN A 14 2.92 -1.21 6.55
CA GLN A 14 2.34 -1.09 5.22
C GLN A 14 3.19 -0.18 4.33
N LEU A 15 3.66 0.96 4.84
CA LEU A 15 4.56 1.85 4.12
C LEU A 15 5.87 1.14 3.74
N GLY A 16 6.45 0.37 4.67
CA GLY A 16 7.62 -0.46 4.41
C GLY A 16 7.38 -1.50 3.31
N ALA A 17 6.23 -2.18 3.33
CA ALA A 17 5.85 -3.14 2.30
C ALA A 17 5.67 -2.45 0.92
N GLN A 18 5.12 -1.24 0.87
CA GLN A 18 5.02 -0.47 -0.38
C GLN A 18 6.37 0.00 -0.91
N LEU A 19 7.30 0.38 -0.04
CA LEU A 19 8.66 0.74 -0.44
C LEU A 19 9.42 -0.49 -0.97
N ALA A 20 9.26 -1.64 -0.33
CA ALA A 20 9.79 -2.91 -0.83
C ALA A 20 9.17 -3.28 -2.18
N GLY A 21 7.85 -3.16 -2.33
CA GLY A 21 7.14 -3.35 -3.59
C GLY A 21 7.63 -2.42 -4.69
N LEU A 22 7.87 -1.14 -4.38
CA LEU A 22 8.43 -0.17 -5.32
C LEU A 22 9.83 -0.60 -5.79
N ALA A 23 10.72 -0.97 -4.86
CA ALA A 23 12.07 -1.42 -5.18
C ALA A 23 12.07 -2.68 -6.05
N VAL A 24 11.24 -3.67 -5.69
CA VAL A 24 11.07 -4.91 -6.48
C VAL A 24 10.51 -4.61 -7.86
N ALA A 25 9.49 -3.76 -7.95
CA ALA A 25 8.87 -3.40 -9.22
C ALA A 25 9.84 -2.67 -10.15
N VAL A 26 10.63 -1.72 -9.63
CA VAL A 26 11.65 -1.02 -10.41
C VAL A 26 12.75 -1.99 -10.84
N GLY A 27 13.30 -2.78 -9.91
CA GLY A 27 14.38 -3.72 -10.20
C GLY A 27 14.00 -4.82 -11.20
N ARG A 28 12.74 -5.29 -11.16
CA ARG A 28 12.20 -6.32 -12.05
C ARG A 28 11.35 -5.77 -13.20
N LYS A 29 11.34 -4.44 -13.39
CA LYS A 29 10.58 -3.73 -14.45
C LYS A 29 9.09 -4.08 -14.50
N ARG A 30 8.45 -4.19 -13.33
CA ARG A 30 7.00 -4.46 -13.18
C ARG A 30 6.22 -3.16 -13.17
N TYR A 31 5.78 -2.73 -14.35
CA TYR A 31 4.89 -1.58 -14.53
C TYR A 31 3.45 -1.92 -14.15
N PHE A 32 2.64 -0.92 -13.82
CA PHE A 32 1.23 -1.11 -13.47
C PHE A 32 0.39 -1.55 -14.69
N ASP A 33 -0.55 -2.46 -14.48
CA ASP A 33 -1.54 -2.96 -15.45
C ASP A 33 -2.84 -3.26 -14.70
N VAL A 34 -3.67 -2.21 -14.54
CA VAL A 34 -4.97 -2.27 -13.85
C VAL A 34 -6.14 -2.49 -14.82
N GLY A 35 -5.87 -3.01 -16.02
CA GLY A 35 -6.86 -3.36 -17.04
C GLY A 35 -7.33 -2.19 -17.92
N PHE A 36 -7.58 -1.00 -17.36
CA PHE A 36 -7.97 0.20 -18.11
C PHE A 36 -6.86 1.24 -18.24
N MET A 37 -5.82 1.15 -17.40
CA MET A 37 -4.58 1.91 -17.54
C MET A 37 -3.39 0.95 -17.46
N ARG A 38 -2.38 1.21 -18.28
CA ARG A 38 -1.18 0.41 -18.36
C ARG A 38 0.06 1.29 -18.52
N GLY A 39 1.06 1.04 -17.69
CA GLY A 39 2.37 1.69 -17.78
C GLY A 39 3.29 0.99 -18.78
N SER A 40 4.57 1.36 -18.74
CA SER A 40 5.61 0.72 -19.55
C SER A 40 6.91 0.55 -18.76
N PRO A 41 7.73 -0.47 -19.04
CA PRO A 41 9.03 -0.66 -18.39
C PRO A 41 9.95 0.55 -18.51
N GLU A 42 9.91 1.26 -19.64
CA GLU A 42 10.79 2.38 -19.97
C GLU A 42 10.45 3.63 -19.14
N HIS A 43 9.20 3.76 -18.71
CA HIS A 43 8.70 4.92 -17.97
C HIS A 43 8.44 4.62 -16.49
N ILE A 44 8.83 3.44 -15.99
CA ILE A 44 8.47 2.97 -14.64
C ILE A 44 8.85 3.97 -13.53
N GLY A 45 9.96 4.70 -13.66
CA GLY A 45 10.36 5.72 -12.69
C GLY A 45 9.42 6.92 -12.65
N ARG A 46 9.01 7.44 -13.83
CA ARG A 46 8.04 8.54 -13.94
C ARG A 46 6.65 8.07 -13.50
N ASP A 47 6.27 6.88 -13.93
CA ASP A 47 4.97 6.28 -13.62
C ASP A 47 4.86 6.01 -12.12
N ALA A 48 5.93 5.57 -11.45
CA ALA A 48 5.95 5.39 -10.00
C ALA A 48 5.57 6.66 -9.22
N VAL A 49 5.86 7.86 -9.75
CA VAL A 49 5.54 9.11 -9.05
C VAL A 49 4.04 9.37 -9.04
N TRP A 50 3.37 9.20 -10.19
CA TRP A 50 1.99 9.66 -10.40
C TRP A 50 0.97 8.53 -10.49
N ASN A 51 1.35 7.40 -11.09
CA ASN A 51 0.48 6.27 -11.40
C ASN A 51 0.77 5.03 -10.52
N GLY A 52 1.95 4.99 -9.88
CA GLY A 52 2.42 3.85 -9.11
C GLY A 52 3.12 2.80 -9.97
N THR A 53 3.33 1.63 -9.40
CA THR A 53 3.91 0.47 -10.08
C THR A 53 2.99 -0.74 -9.91
N ALA A 54 3.38 -1.90 -10.42
CA ALA A 54 2.62 -3.12 -10.18
C ALA A 54 2.46 -3.44 -8.67
N TYR A 55 3.42 -3.04 -7.82
CA TYR A 55 3.50 -3.51 -6.43
C TYR A 55 3.49 -2.37 -5.40
N SER A 56 3.29 -1.13 -5.84
CA SER A 56 3.30 0.03 -4.96
C SER A 56 2.39 1.13 -5.47
N ALA A 57 1.73 1.83 -4.55
CA ALA A 57 1.00 3.04 -4.84
C ALA A 57 1.95 4.15 -5.37
N PRO A 58 1.40 5.19 -6.03
CA PRO A 58 2.18 6.37 -6.42
C PRO A 58 2.97 6.95 -5.24
N VAL A 59 4.17 7.48 -5.52
CA VAL A 59 5.03 8.12 -4.50
C VAL A 59 4.29 9.24 -3.76
N THR A 60 3.39 9.96 -4.43
CA THR A 60 2.52 10.96 -3.80
C THR A 60 1.71 10.38 -2.65
N MET A 61 1.11 9.19 -2.82
CA MET A 61 0.37 8.48 -1.77
C MET A 61 1.30 7.98 -0.66
N LEU A 62 2.53 7.53 -0.98
CA LEU A 62 3.51 7.12 0.03
C LEU A 62 3.92 8.29 0.92
N ILE A 63 4.11 9.48 0.34
CA ILE A 63 4.39 10.71 1.08
C ILE A 63 3.20 11.08 1.98
N THR A 64 1.97 11.01 1.47
CA THR A 64 0.76 11.25 2.27
C THR A 64 0.66 10.28 3.44
N GLN A 65 0.95 9.00 3.22
CA GLN A 65 0.95 7.98 4.27
C GLN A 65 2.03 8.26 5.32
N LEU A 66 3.27 8.56 4.90
CA LEU A 66 4.36 8.91 5.80
C LEU A 66 4.01 10.11 6.69
N TRP A 67 3.42 11.15 6.08
CA TRP A 67 2.95 12.32 6.82
C TRP A 67 1.90 11.92 7.87
N ALA A 68 0.89 11.13 7.51
CA ALA A 68 -0.17 10.73 8.42
C ALA A 68 0.35 9.82 9.55
N VAL A 69 1.27 8.89 9.24
CA VAL A 69 1.95 8.07 10.26
C VAL A 69 2.68 8.95 11.26
N ARG A 70 3.47 9.92 10.80
CA ARG A 70 4.24 10.82 11.68
C ARG A 70 3.34 11.69 12.55
N ARG A 71 2.26 12.23 11.98
CA ARG A 71 1.27 13.01 12.74
C ARG A 71 0.62 12.19 13.85
N LEU A 72 0.15 10.99 13.53
CA LEU A 72 -0.54 10.11 14.48
C LEU A 72 0.42 9.52 15.53
N ALA A 73 1.70 9.31 15.19
CA ALA A 73 2.73 8.90 16.13
C ALA A 73 3.06 10.00 17.15
N ALA A 74 3.05 11.27 16.72
CA ALA A 74 3.33 12.42 17.58
C ALA A 74 2.18 12.75 18.56
N GLY A 75 0.94 12.41 18.22
CA GLY A 75 -0.22 12.71 19.05
C GLY A 75 -1.54 12.20 18.47
N PRO A 76 -2.64 12.31 19.22
CA PRO A 76 -3.96 12.02 18.67
C PRO A 76 -4.27 13.00 17.53
N ASP A 77 -4.52 12.48 16.33
CA ASP A 77 -4.85 13.26 15.14
C ASP A 77 -5.89 12.51 14.30
N ASP A 78 -7.10 13.06 14.24
CA ASP A 78 -8.21 12.44 13.55
C ASP A 78 -8.13 12.50 12.04
N LEU A 79 -7.55 13.57 11.50
CA LEU A 79 -7.34 13.70 10.07
C LEU A 79 -6.34 12.64 9.63
N ALA A 80 -5.20 12.53 10.32
CA ALA A 80 -4.19 11.52 10.04
C ALA A 80 -4.77 10.10 10.11
N ARG A 81 -5.56 9.79 11.15
CA ARG A 81 -6.27 8.51 11.27
C ARG A 81 -7.18 8.22 10.07
N ARG A 82 -8.01 9.19 9.67
CA ARG A 82 -8.94 9.04 8.53
C ARG A 82 -8.20 8.85 7.22
N VAL A 83 -7.13 9.61 7.01
CA VAL A 83 -6.25 9.48 5.84
C VAL A 83 -5.68 8.07 5.74
N LEU A 84 -5.13 7.52 6.84
CA LEU A 84 -4.60 6.16 6.86
C LEU A 84 -5.68 5.12 6.55
N GLY A 85 -6.87 5.25 7.17
CA GLY A 85 -8.00 4.35 6.89
C GLY A 85 -8.46 4.41 5.43
N LEU A 86 -8.54 5.61 4.85
CA LEU A 86 -8.92 5.82 3.46
C LEU A 86 -7.88 5.25 2.49
N LEU A 87 -6.59 5.51 2.73
CA LEU A 87 -5.50 4.95 1.93
C LEU A 87 -5.53 3.42 1.94
N GLY A 88 -5.75 2.80 3.12
CA GLY A 88 -5.94 1.35 3.20
C GLY A 88 -7.13 0.86 2.38
N THR A 89 -8.25 1.58 2.46
CA THR A 89 -9.48 1.26 1.72
C THR A 89 -9.28 1.35 0.20
N VAL A 90 -8.49 2.32 -0.27
CA VAL A 90 -8.19 2.52 -1.70
C VAL A 90 -7.14 1.52 -2.20
N ASN A 91 -6.11 1.21 -1.40
CA ASN A 91 -5.04 0.31 -1.82
C ASN A 91 -5.53 -1.12 -2.07
N VAL A 92 -6.44 -1.65 -1.24
CA VAL A 92 -6.96 -3.02 -1.36
C VAL A 92 -7.57 -3.32 -2.74
N PRO A 93 -8.56 -2.55 -3.25
CA PRO A 93 -9.10 -2.78 -4.59
C PRO A 93 -8.07 -2.51 -5.69
N GLY A 94 -7.16 -1.56 -5.50
CA GLY A 94 -6.04 -1.32 -6.43
C GLY A 94 -5.17 -2.56 -6.61
N TYR A 95 -4.76 -3.19 -5.52
CA TYR A 95 -4.00 -4.44 -5.54
C TYR A 95 -4.76 -5.58 -6.22
N LEU A 96 -6.05 -5.74 -5.93
CA LEU A 96 -6.86 -6.80 -6.57
C LEU A 96 -7.10 -6.54 -8.08
N SER A 97 -7.08 -5.28 -8.49
CA SER A 97 -7.27 -4.86 -9.88
C SER A 97 -5.98 -4.95 -10.71
N GLU A 98 -4.82 -5.05 -10.07
CA GLU A 98 -3.53 -5.15 -10.73
C GLU A 98 -3.25 -6.57 -11.25
N ARG A 99 -2.86 -6.67 -12.52
CA ARG A 99 -2.66 -7.95 -13.20
C ARG A 99 -1.57 -8.78 -12.55
N PHE A 100 -0.40 -8.20 -12.28
CA PHE A 100 0.72 -8.93 -11.70
C PHE A 100 0.40 -9.42 -10.29
N PHE A 101 -0.35 -8.62 -9.52
CA PHE A 101 -0.79 -9.00 -8.19
C PHE A 101 -1.69 -10.25 -8.24
N ARG A 102 -2.69 -10.26 -9.14
CA ARG A 102 -3.55 -11.43 -9.35
C ARG A 102 -2.80 -12.67 -9.83
N GLN A 103 -1.77 -12.50 -10.66
CA GLN A 103 -0.98 -13.62 -11.16
C GLN A 103 -0.28 -14.35 -10.01
N HIS A 104 0.33 -13.61 -9.07
CA HIS A 104 1.05 -14.21 -7.95
C HIS A 104 0.15 -14.88 -6.90
N LEU A 105 -1.13 -14.51 -6.86
CA LEU A 105 -2.11 -15.14 -5.96
C LEU A 105 -2.77 -16.39 -6.55
N ARG A 106 -2.53 -16.73 -7.83
CA ARG A 106 -3.09 -17.92 -8.46
C ARG A 106 -2.22 -19.16 -8.20
N PRO A 107 -2.80 -20.37 -8.21
CA PRO A 107 -2.02 -21.61 -8.21
C PRO A 107 -0.98 -21.59 -9.33
N GLY A 108 0.30 -21.83 -8.99
CA GLY A 108 1.42 -21.80 -9.92
C GLY A 108 2.05 -20.43 -10.19
N GLY A 109 1.51 -19.34 -9.62
CA GLY A 109 2.05 -17.99 -9.74
C GLY A 109 3.05 -17.59 -8.66
N TRP A 110 3.40 -18.50 -7.76
CA TRP A 110 4.27 -18.19 -6.63
C TRP A 110 5.67 -17.74 -7.08
N ASP A 111 6.09 -16.60 -6.54
CA ASP A 111 7.46 -16.09 -6.60
C ASP A 111 7.93 -15.82 -5.16
N PRO A 112 9.12 -16.31 -4.76
CA PRO A 112 9.60 -16.26 -3.38
C PRO A 112 9.87 -14.83 -2.86
N VAL A 113 9.94 -13.83 -3.75
CA VAL A 113 10.16 -12.42 -3.38
C VAL A 113 8.89 -11.62 -3.57
N GLU A 114 8.26 -11.71 -4.75
CA GLU A 114 7.09 -10.91 -5.09
C GLU A 114 5.89 -11.35 -4.25
N THR A 115 5.64 -12.65 -4.08
CA THR A 115 4.42 -13.11 -3.41
C THR A 115 4.34 -12.71 -1.94
N PRO A 116 5.40 -12.87 -1.12
CA PRO A 116 5.39 -12.38 0.26
C PRO A 116 5.19 -10.87 0.37
N VAL A 117 5.81 -10.08 -0.52
CA VAL A 117 5.64 -8.62 -0.55
C VAL A 117 4.19 -8.25 -0.83
N LEU A 118 3.56 -8.90 -1.81
CA LEU A 118 2.17 -8.65 -2.17
C LEU A 118 1.22 -9.04 -1.04
N ALA A 119 1.38 -10.25 -0.49
CA ALA A 119 0.57 -10.73 0.62
C ALA A 119 0.66 -9.79 1.84
N ALA A 120 1.87 -9.34 2.19
CA ALA A 120 2.06 -8.37 3.26
C ALA A 120 1.37 -7.03 2.94
N SER A 121 1.57 -6.49 1.73
CA SER A 121 0.99 -5.21 1.31
C SER A 121 -0.54 -5.20 1.41
N ILE A 122 -1.24 -6.22 0.92
CA ILE A 122 -2.71 -6.27 0.97
C ILE A 122 -3.23 -6.54 2.39
N ALA A 123 -2.60 -7.44 3.15
CA ALA A 123 -3.00 -7.72 4.52
C ALA A 123 -2.84 -6.49 5.42
N LEU A 124 -1.72 -5.77 5.29
CA LEU A 124 -1.44 -4.56 6.05
C LEU A 124 -2.35 -3.39 5.61
N ALA A 125 -2.65 -3.27 4.32
CA ALA A 125 -3.61 -2.26 3.83
C ALA A 125 -5.02 -2.51 4.38
N ALA A 126 -5.49 -3.76 4.38
CA ALA A 126 -6.77 -4.13 4.97
C ALA A 126 -6.79 -3.88 6.49
N GLY A 127 -5.72 -4.24 7.20
CA GLY A 127 -5.56 -3.94 8.62
C GLY A 127 -5.60 -2.43 8.91
N MET A 128 -4.86 -1.63 8.13
CA MET A 128 -4.85 -0.18 8.22
C MET A 128 -6.24 0.42 7.97
N ALA A 129 -7.00 -0.07 6.98
CA ALA A 129 -8.37 0.34 6.72
C ALA A 129 -9.28 0.07 7.93
N VAL A 130 -9.28 -1.17 8.41
CA VAL A 130 -10.11 -1.60 9.55
C VAL A 130 -9.79 -0.80 10.81
N LEU A 131 -8.51 -0.64 11.15
CA LEU A 131 -8.07 0.08 12.34
C LEU A 131 -8.34 1.59 12.23
N GLY A 132 -8.12 2.16 11.04
CA GLY A 132 -8.42 3.56 10.73
C GLY A 132 -9.88 3.89 10.96
N HIS A 133 -10.80 3.00 10.56
CA HIS A 133 -12.25 3.17 10.75
C HIS A 133 -12.73 2.80 12.15
N ARG A 134 -12.17 1.76 12.79
CA ARG A 134 -12.60 1.31 14.13
C ARG A 134 -12.30 2.30 15.25
N ALA A 135 -11.20 3.05 15.17
CA ALA A 135 -10.91 4.09 16.15
C ALA A 135 -11.91 5.27 16.13
N GLN A 136 -12.89 5.26 15.21
CA GLN A 136 -14.07 6.12 15.24
C GLN A 136 -15.17 5.63 16.18
N ALA A 137 -15.36 4.31 16.32
CA ALA A 137 -16.48 3.71 17.02
C ALA A 137 -16.32 3.66 18.55
N GLY A 138 -15.14 4.03 19.06
CA GLY A 138 -14.85 4.14 20.50
C GLY A 138 -14.88 5.58 21.01
N ARG A 139 -15.59 6.48 20.32
CA ARG A 139 -15.96 7.81 20.80
C ARG A 139 -17.41 7.83 21.22
#